data_AF-A0A7Y0R1V0-F1
#
_entry.id   AF-A0A7Y0R1V0-F1
#
_cell.length_a   1.000
_cell.length_b   1.000
_cell.length_c   1.000
_cell.angle_alpha   90.00
_cell.angle_beta   90.00
_cell.angle_gamma   90.00
#
_symmetry.space_group_name_H-M   'P 1'
#
loop_
_entity.id
_entity.type
_entity.pdbx_description
1 polymer ?
#
loop_
_entity_poly.entity_id
_entity_poly.type
_entity_poly.pdbx_seq_one_letter_code
_entity_poly.pdbx_strand_id
1 'polypeptide(L)'
;DMFENYPFPQNNGNRQHVRWASLTNRHGTGLLVKPQQEINFSAWFYTNQNLHEAQHTIELEKSGYITLNLDHQVMGLGSNSWGSEVLDSYRVYMDEFRYGLTLMPLQAGDCNAQVMANHDFDNAFFTQTNTQSVNEA
;
A
#
# COMPACT_ATOMS: atom_id res chain seq x y z
N ASP A 1 5.50 7.67 -13.10
CA ASP A 1 4.37 6.92 -13.66
C ASP A 1 4.18 5.64 -12.84
N MET A 2 2.95 5.32 -12.43
CA MET A 2 2.67 4.19 -11.52
C MET A 2 1.63 3.21 -12.06
N PHE A 3 0.73 3.65 -12.93
CA PHE A 3 -0.38 2.85 -13.44
C PHE A 3 -0.04 2.32 -14.84
N GLU A 4 -0.27 1.04 -15.08
CA GLU A 4 -0.04 0.40 -16.37
C GLU A 4 -1.38 0.15 -17.09
N ASN A 5 -1.49 0.57 -18.35
CA ASN A 5 -2.73 0.44 -19.13
C ASN A 5 -2.78 -0.92 -19.85
N TYR A 6 -2.99 -1.99 -19.09
CA TYR A 6 -3.26 -3.29 -19.68
C TYR A 6 -4.54 -3.25 -20.55
N PRO A 7 -4.58 -3.94 -21.72
CA PRO A 7 -5.73 -3.92 -22.61
C PRO A 7 -7.04 -4.34 -21.95
N PHE A 8 -6.96 -5.34 -21.06
CA PHE A 8 -8.00 -5.67 -20.10
C PHE A 8 -7.56 -5.10 -18.74
N PRO A 9 -8.23 -4.05 -18.23
CA PRO A 9 -7.86 -3.43 -16.96
C PRO A 9 -7.79 -4.45 -15.82
N GLN A 10 -6.75 -4.33 -14.99
CA GLN A 10 -6.47 -5.27 -13.90
C GLN A 10 -5.62 -4.60 -12.81
N ASN A 11 -5.51 -5.26 -11.65
CA ASN A 11 -4.64 -4.81 -10.56
C ASN A 11 -3.19 -4.64 -11.06
N ASN A 12 -2.61 -3.47 -10.81
CA ASN A 12 -1.28 -3.12 -11.28
C ASN A 12 -0.62 -2.05 -10.40
N GLY A 13 0.64 -1.73 -10.69
CA GLY A 13 1.33 -0.61 -10.06
C GLY A 13 1.83 -0.87 -8.63
N ASN A 14 1.82 -2.14 -8.18
CA ASN A 14 2.36 -2.52 -6.89
C ASN A 14 3.86 -2.19 -6.79
N ARG A 15 4.29 -1.77 -5.60
CA ARG A 15 5.68 -1.61 -5.18
C ARG A 15 5.85 -2.40 -3.90
N GLN A 16 6.80 -3.33 -3.89
CA GLN A 16 7.08 -4.18 -2.73
C GLN A 16 8.25 -3.62 -1.93
N HIS A 17 8.42 -4.10 -0.69
CA HIS A 17 9.54 -3.71 0.19
C HIS A 17 9.59 -2.21 0.51
N VAL A 18 8.42 -1.57 0.59
CA VAL A 18 8.31 -0.14 0.83
C VAL A 18 8.52 0.17 2.31
N ARG A 19 9.56 0.95 2.60
CA ARG A 19 9.92 1.39 3.96
C ARG A 19 9.23 2.69 4.38
N TRP A 20 8.87 3.51 3.40
CA TRP A 20 8.05 4.71 3.56
C TRP A 20 7.57 5.17 2.17
N ALA A 21 6.47 5.91 2.13
CA ALA A 21 5.97 6.54 0.90
C ALA A 21 5.39 7.92 1.21
N SER A 22 5.55 8.89 0.30
CA SER A 22 4.95 10.22 0.43
C SER A 22 4.12 10.58 -0.78
N LEU A 23 2.89 11.06 -0.55
CA LEU A 23 2.00 11.58 -1.58
C LEU A 23 1.80 13.06 -1.33
N THR A 24 2.38 13.91 -2.18
CA THR A 24 2.34 15.37 -2.03
C THR A 24 1.78 16.03 -3.27
N ASN A 25 1.04 17.12 -3.08
CA ASN A 25 0.73 18.03 -4.18
C ASN A 25 1.97 18.86 -4.56
N ARG A 26 1.84 19.68 -5.63
CA ARG A 26 2.91 20.57 -6.11
C ARG A 26 3.36 21.64 -5.09
N HIS A 27 2.59 21.86 -4.04
CA HIS A 27 2.86 22.83 -2.98
C HIS A 27 3.54 22.17 -1.76
N GLY A 28 3.83 20.87 -1.80
CA GLY A 28 4.47 20.14 -0.70
C GLY A 28 3.50 19.69 0.40
N THR A 29 2.21 20.01 0.30
CA THR A 29 1.19 19.51 1.22
C THR A 29 0.83 18.08 0.85
N GLY A 30 0.76 17.18 1.82
CA GLY A 30 0.53 15.77 1.54
C GLY A 30 0.47 14.86 2.74
N LEU A 31 0.74 13.59 2.47
CA LEU A 31 0.72 12.50 3.44
C LEU A 31 2.02 11.71 3.35
N LEU A 32 2.68 11.50 4.48
CA LEU A 32 3.75 10.54 4.66
C LEU A 32 3.17 9.27 5.31
N VAL A 33 3.48 8.13 4.71
CA VAL A 33 3.20 6.80 5.23
C VAL A 33 4.51 6.19 5.70
N LYS A 34 4.59 5.88 7.00
CA LYS A 34 5.71 5.15 7.61
C LYS A 34 5.16 3.88 8.28
N PRO A 35 5.29 2.71 7.66
CA PRO A 35 4.86 1.46 8.26
C PRO A 35 5.83 0.98 9.36
N GLN A 36 5.35 0.11 10.25
CA GLN A 36 6.19 -0.52 11.29
C GLN A 36 7.16 -1.56 10.69
N GLN A 37 6.77 -2.18 9.58
CA GLN A 37 7.54 -3.16 8.80
C GLN A 37 7.42 -2.81 7.31
N GLU A 38 8.26 -3.37 6.45
CA GLU A 38 8.13 -3.14 4.99
C GLU A 38 6.73 -3.58 4.49
N ILE A 39 6.11 -2.77 3.63
CA ILE A 39 4.77 -3.04 3.07
C ILE A 39 4.80 -3.07 1.55
N ASN A 40 3.68 -3.49 0.99
CA ASN A 40 3.32 -3.31 -0.40
C ASN A 40 2.46 -2.04 -0.57
N PHE A 41 2.61 -1.38 -1.72
CA PHE A 41 2.04 -0.06 -1.96
C PHE A 41 1.58 0.06 -3.41
N SER A 42 0.38 0.62 -3.62
CA SER A 42 -0.06 1.10 -4.93
C SER A 42 -0.93 2.34 -4.80
N ALA A 43 -0.98 3.14 -5.86
CA ALA A 43 -1.76 4.37 -5.92
C ALA A 43 -2.43 4.50 -7.29
N TRP A 44 -3.75 4.63 -7.33
CA TRP A 44 -4.54 4.69 -8.57
C TRP A 44 -5.45 5.91 -8.61
N PHE A 45 -5.71 6.43 -9.82
CA PHE A 45 -6.75 7.44 -10.05
C PHE A 45 -8.16 6.85 -10.19
N TYR A 46 -8.26 5.52 -10.17
CA TYR A 46 -9.49 4.77 -10.35
C TYR A 46 -9.91 4.12 -9.03
N THR A 47 -11.20 3.86 -8.86
CA THR A 47 -11.68 3.06 -7.73
C THR A 47 -11.35 1.58 -7.97
N ASN A 48 -11.25 0.79 -6.90
CA ASN A 48 -11.07 -0.66 -7.03
C ASN A 48 -12.23 -1.29 -7.84
N GLN A 49 -13.47 -0.83 -7.60
CA GLN A 49 -14.65 -1.30 -8.32
C GLN A 49 -14.57 -1.01 -9.83
N ASN A 50 -14.26 0.23 -10.22
CA ASN A 50 -14.16 0.58 -11.63
C ASN A 50 -13.03 -0.19 -12.33
N LEU A 51 -11.89 -0.39 -11.66
CA LEU A 51 -10.79 -1.19 -12.20
C LEU A 51 -11.17 -2.67 -12.37
N HIS A 52 -12.04 -3.21 -11.49
CA HIS A 52 -12.51 -4.58 -11.55
C HIS A 52 -13.58 -4.81 -12.63
N GLU A 53 -14.49 -3.84 -12.82
CA GLU A 53 -15.60 -3.95 -13.76
C GLU A 53 -15.22 -3.66 -15.22
N ALA A 54 -14.25 -2.77 -15.44
CA ALA A 54 -13.85 -2.34 -16.77
C ALA A 54 -13.23 -3.49 -17.58
N GLN A 55 -13.75 -3.72 -18.79
CA GLN A 55 -13.20 -4.70 -19.73
C GLN A 55 -12.25 -4.08 -20.74
N HIS A 56 -12.33 -2.76 -20.91
CA HIS A 56 -11.49 -1.99 -21.81
C HIS A 56 -11.03 -0.69 -21.15
N THR A 57 -9.85 -0.20 -21.55
CA THR A 57 -9.23 1.01 -20.95
C THR A 57 -10.07 2.28 -21.11
N ILE A 58 -10.94 2.34 -22.12
CA ILE A 58 -11.86 3.47 -22.35
C ILE A 58 -13.00 3.56 -21.33
N GLU A 59 -13.25 2.48 -20.58
CA GLU A 59 -14.28 2.40 -19.54
C GLU A 59 -13.74 2.83 -18.16
N LEU A 60 -12.44 3.13 -18.07
CA LEU A 60 -11.81 3.58 -16.83
C LEU A 60 -12.12 5.05 -16.56
N GLU A 61 -12.80 5.30 -15.45
CA GLU A 61 -13.25 6.63 -15.03
C GLU A 61 -12.46 7.11 -13.82
N LYS A 62 -11.76 8.23 -13.98
CA LYS A 62 -11.00 8.82 -12.86
C LYS A 62 -11.95 9.25 -11.75
N SER A 63 -11.69 8.76 -10.55
CA SER A 63 -12.52 8.94 -9.36
C SER A 63 -12.51 10.35 -8.76
N GLY A 64 -11.59 11.22 -9.20
CA GLY A 64 -11.37 12.55 -8.60
C GLY A 64 -10.53 12.53 -7.31
N TYR A 65 -10.12 11.34 -6.85
CA TYR A 65 -9.19 11.14 -5.73
C TYR A 65 -8.17 10.05 -6.09
N ILE A 66 -7.27 9.75 -5.15
CA ILE A 66 -6.28 8.67 -5.27
C ILE A 66 -6.72 7.53 -4.37
N THR A 67 -6.96 6.36 -4.95
CA THR A 67 -7.07 5.11 -4.20
C THR A 67 -5.67 4.70 -3.78
N LEU A 68 -5.41 4.74 -2.47
CA LEU A 68 -4.13 4.37 -1.88
C LEU A 68 -4.25 3.00 -1.21
N ASN A 69 -3.53 2.00 -1.70
CA ASN A 69 -3.49 0.66 -1.12
C ASN A 69 -2.19 0.49 -0.34
N LEU A 70 -2.30 0.11 0.93
CA LEU A 70 -1.21 -0.15 1.85
C LEU A 70 -1.40 -1.56 2.38
N ASP A 71 -0.63 -2.51 1.85
CA ASP A 71 -0.88 -3.93 2.06
C ASP A 71 0.28 -4.59 2.82
N HIS A 72 -0.02 -5.42 3.82
CA HIS A 72 1.01 -6.23 4.49
C HIS A 72 1.63 -7.23 3.51
N GLN A 73 0.77 -7.94 2.78
CA GLN A 73 1.13 -8.91 1.76
C GLN A 73 0.11 -8.86 0.61
N VAL A 74 0.57 -9.21 -0.59
CA VAL A 74 -0.26 -9.37 -1.78
C VAL A 74 0.09 -10.72 -2.39
N MET A 75 -0.92 -11.51 -2.75
CA MET A 75 -0.74 -12.82 -3.37
C MET A 75 0.07 -12.71 -4.67
N GLY A 76 0.97 -13.67 -4.91
CA GLY A 76 1.65 -13.77 -6.19
C GLY A 76 0.68 -13.97 -7.37
N LEU A 77 1.10 -13.60 -8.58
CA LEU A 77 0.24 -13.67 -9.78
C LEU A 77 -0.05 -15.12 -10.23
N GLY A 78 0.93 -16.02 -10.10
CA GLY A 78 0.89 -17.34 -10.75
C GLY A 78 0.82 -17.23 -12.28
N SER A 79 0.33 -18.28 -12.94
CA SER A 79 -0.02 -18.23 -14.37
C SER A 79 -1.33 -18.98 -14.63
N ASN A 80 -2.34 -18.67 -13.82
CA ASN A 80 -3.63 -19.36 -13.83
C ASN A 80 -4.39 -19.23 -15.17
N SER A 81 -3.92 -18.37 -16.08
CA SER A 81 -4.36 -18.32 -17.48
C SER A 81 -4.02 -19.57 -18.29
N TRP A 82 -2.99 -20.33 -17.88
CA TRP A 82 -2.55 -21.59 -18.49
C TRP A 82 -2.32 -22.72 -17.46
N GLY A 83 -2.95 -22.60 -16.29
CA GLY A 83 -3.12 -23.71 -15.35
C GLY A 83 -2.06 -23.85 -14.25
N SER A 84 -1.05 -22.98 -14.16
CA SER A 84 -0.19 -22.96 -12.96
C SER A 84 -0.77 -22.02 -11.92
N GLU A 85 -1.05 -22.57 -10.75
CA GLU A 85 -1.39 -21.78 -9.58
C GLU A 85 -0.17 -20.99 -9.07
N VAL A 86 -0.42 -20.12 -8.09
CA VAL A 86 0.63 -19.41 -7.36
C VAL A 86 1.48 -20.43 -6.60
N LEU A 87 2.81 -20.36 -6.77
CA LEU A 87 3.75 -21.18 -6.01
C LEU A 87 3.54 -20.97 -4.51
N ASP A 88 3.71 -22.04 -3.73
CA ASP A 88 3.52 -22.03 -2.28
C ASP A 88 4.31 -20.90 -1.58
N SER A 89 5.55 -20.67 -2.01
CA SER A 89 6.44 -19.62 -1.49
C SER A 89 5.94 -18.19 -1.71
N TYR A 90 4.95 -17.97 -2.57
CA TYR A 90 4.35 -16.67 -2.88
C TYR A 90 2.85 -16.61 -2.58
N ARG A 91 2.32 -17.62 -1.88
CA ARG A 91 0.94 -17.62 -1.43
C ARG A 91 0.80 -16.84 -0.14
N VAL A 92 -0.31 -16.11 -0.03
CA VAL A 92 -0.73 -15.49 1.22
C VAL A 92 -1.78 -16.40 1.84
N TYR A 93 -1.50 -16.85 3.07
CA TYR A 93 -2.37 -17.71 3.86
C TYR A 93 -3.17 -16.89 4.87
N MET A 94 -4.27 -17.48 5.37
CA MET A 94 -5.08 -16.88 6.43
C MET A 94 -4.44 -17.20 7.79
N ASP A 95 -3.40 -16.46 8.14
CA ASP A 95 -2.66 -16.60 9.38
C ASP A 95 -2.80 -15.36 10.27
N GLU A 96 -2.48 -15.49 11.56
CA GLU A 96 -2.35 -14.34 12.45
C GLU A 96 -1.18 -13.45 12.01
N PHE A 97 -1.41 -12.15 11.92
CA PHE A 97 -0.37 -11.18 11.54
C PHE A 97 -0.50 -9.87 12.33
N ARG A 98 0.59 -9.10 12.33
CA ARG A 98 0.62 -7.76 12.91
C ARG A 98 0.81 -6.74 11.80
N TYR A 99 0.00 -5.70 11.80
CA TYR A 99 0.05 -4.64 10.81
C TYR A 99 -0.11 -3.29 11.47
N GLY A 100 0.86 -2.41 11.23
CA GLY A 100 0.96 -1.11 11.87
C GLY A 100 1.50 -0.07 10.91
N LEU A 101 0.87 1.09 10.90
CA LEU A 101 1.23 2.21 10.02
C LEU A 101 1.09 3.53 10.76
N THR A 102 1.98 4.46 10.42
CA THR A 102 1.92 5.85 10.85
C THR A 102 1.63 6.71 9.64
N LEU A 103 0.58 7.51 9.76
CA LEU A 103 0.19 8.51 8.78
C LEU A 103 0.52 9.89 9.35
N MET A 104 1.40 10.62 8.68
CA MET A 104 1.81 11.96 9.08
C MET A 104 1.45 12.96 7.99
N PRO A 105 0.74 14.05 8.31
CA PRO A 105 0.56 15.13 7.35
C PRO A 105 1.91 15.78 7.05
N LEU A 106 2.09 16.22 5.81
CA LEU A 106 3.20 17.05 5.37
C LEU A 106 2.66 18.42 4.95
N GLN A 107 3.37 19.49 5.30
CA GLN A 107 3.08 20.86 4.92
C GLN A 107 4.29 21.54 4.26
N ALA A 108 4.02 22.61 3.53
CA ALA A 108 5.08 23.44 2.96
C ALA A 108 5.92 24.06 4.08
N GLY A 109 7.23 23.79 4.08
CA GLY A 109 8.14 24.26 5.13
C GLY A 109 8.49 23.22 6.19
N ASP A 110 7.82 22.07 6.21
CA ASP A 110 8.25 20.92 7.01
C ASP A 110 9.60 20.38 6.51
N CYS A 111 10.25 19.58 7.37
CA CYS A 111 11.37 18.76 6.93
C CYS A 111 10.93 17.86 5.76
N ASN A 112 11.82 17.64 4.79
CA ASN A 112 11.63 16.68 3.69
C ASN A 112 11.06 15.35 4.22
N ALA A 113 10.10 14.77 3.50
CA ALA A 113 9.50 13.47 3.80
C ALA A 113 10.53 12.37 4.17
N GLN A 114 11.68 12.33 3.49
CA GLN A 114 12.77 11.39 3.79
C GLN A 114 13.39 11.64 5.16
N VAL A 115 13.56 12.90 5.57
CA VAL A 115 14.08 13.26 6.90
C VAL A 115 13.09 12.83 7.97
N MET A 116 11.80 13.12 7.76
CA MET A 116 10.73 12.69 8.67
C MET A 116 10.60 11.16 8.73
N ALA A 117 10.76 10.46 7.60
CA ALA A 117 10.73 9.01 7.56
C ALA A 117 11.88 8.37 8.35
N ASN A 118 13.07 8.98 8.30
CA ASN A 118 14.25 8.52 9.03
C ASN A 118 14.29 9.00 10.48
N HIS A 119 13.41 9.91 10.89
CA HIS A 119 13.32 10.37 12.26
C HIS A 119 12.83 9.24 13.17
N ASP A 120 13.52 9.05 14.29
CA ASP A 120 13.07 8.18 15.37
C ASP A 120 12.13 8.98 16.27
N PHE A 121 10.85 8.64 16.25
CA PHE A 121 9.84 9.33 17.05
C PHE A 121 9.74 8.78 18.49
N ASP A 122 10.60 7.83 18.85
CA ASP A 122 10.50 7.01 20.06
C ASP A 122 9.20 6.19 20.13
N ASN A 123 9.24 5.10 20.92
CA ASN A 123 8.08 4.23 21.12
C ASN A 123 6.90 4.91 21.84
N ALA A 124 7.12 6.07 22.46
CA ALA A 124 6.08 6.84 23.15
C ALA A 124 5.16 7.60 22.20
N PHE A 125 5.59 7.86 20.96
CA PHE A 125 4.82 8.60 19.97
C PHE A 125 3.74 7.75 19.29
N PHE A 126 3.99 6.44 19.17
CA PHE A 126 3.08 5.51 18.52
C PHE A 126 2.09 4.87 19.50
N THR A 127 0.95 4.43 19.00
CA THR A 127 -0.01 3.65 19.78
C THR A 127 0.70 2.43 20.37
N GLN A 128 0.69 2.32 21.70
CA GLN A 128 1.34 1.21 22.39
C GLN A 128 0.71 -0.11 21.93
N THR A 129 1.54 -1.01 21.41
CA THR A 129 1.12 -2.38 21.16
C THR A 129 1.03 -3.06 22.53
N ASN A 130 -0.18 -3.11 23.10
CA ASN A 130 -0.44 -3.94 24.27
C ASN A 130 -0.18 -5.39 23.87
N THR A 131 1.04 -5.84 24.16
CA THR A 131 1.40 -7.25 24.02
C THR A 131 0.86 -7.93 25.26
N GLN A 132 -0.46 -8.13 25.33
CA GLN A 132 -0.96 -9.13 26.27
C GLN A 132 -0.47 -10.47 25.74
N SER A 133 0.46 -11.08 26.48
CA SER A 133 0.68 -12.51 26.43
C SER A 133 -0.69 -13.17 26.59
N VAL A 134 -1.19 -13.76 25.52
CA VAL A 134 -2.35 -14.65 25.59
C VAL A 134 -1.89 -15.84 26.41
N ASN A 135 -2.17 -15.81 27.71
CA ASN A 135 -2.11 -16.97 28.57
C ASN A 135 -3.41 -17.75 28.37
N GLU A 136 -3.27 -19.00 27.90
CA GLU A 136 -4.20 -20.14 28.02
C GLU A 136 -5.50 -20.05 27.20
N ALA A 137 -6.03 -21.14 26.61
CA ALA A 137 -6.03 -22.55 27.04
C ALA A 137 -5.88 -23.55 25.87
#